data_AF-A0AAE5K0P7-F1
#
_entry.id   AF-A0AAE5K0P7-F1
#
_cell.length_a   1.000
_cell.length_b   1.000
_cell.length_c   1.000
_cell.angle_alpha   90.00
_cell.angle_beta   90.00
_cell.angle_gamma   90.00
#
_symmetry.space_group_name_H-M   'P 1'
#
loop_
_entity.id
_entity.type
_entity.pdbx_description
1 polymer ?
#
loop_
_entity_poly.entity_id
_entity_poly.type
_entity_poly.pdbx_seq_one_letter_code
_entity_poly.pdbx_strand_id
1 'polypeptide(L)'
;MLKLELIILPLLAFLGPSNITNASTKTPIPSSQLSDAKTGVNYEFITIAANYVNGMWLVDGRQRPVIKTSMTKRNYLQIENDSASTPLNLVIPKIEFSIIAKNGVFISKFISLDEDASGKRILWLEPGSSMTISFVNDLSSTPLQALVSVTKQKKEVIAIFGPDQGKKFTLPLPSDSQQSSIDYVPSPEIALRINAPKKLQPAIAIPEDASASLLPSHTYKIRAAEKVRTFKFSSFVWVGKRNNLLGGSDYFTKELKIYPGENFDISTIQKTTMRTEND
;
A
#
# COMPACT_ATOMS: atom_id res chain seq x y z
N MET A 1 -27.44 -62.78 -43.95
CA MET A 1 -27.57 -62.42 -45.38
C MET A 1 -27.84 -60.93 -45.45
N LEU A 2 -26.79 -60.14 -45.77
CA LEU A 2 -26.60 -59.29 -46.97
C LEU A 2 -27.68 -58.19 -47.11
N LYS A 3 -27.40 -56.89 -47.32
CA LYS A 3 -26.30 -56.17 -48.02
C LYS A 3 -26.45 -54.66 -47.66
N LEU A 4 -25.42 -53.93 -47.21
CA LEU A 4 -24.44 -53.10 -47.98
C LEU A 4 -25.12 -52.05 -48.90
N GLU A 5 -24.92 -50.73 -48.76
CA GLU A 5 -23.76 -49.89 -49.19
C GLU A 5 -24.11 -48.38 -48.95
N LEU A 6 -23.26 -47.34 -48.91
CA LEU A 6 -21.79 -47.11 -48.91
C LEU A 6 -21.55 -45.57 -48.98
N ILE A 7 -20.59 -45.03 -48.19
CA ILE A 7 -19.66 -43.88 -48.42
C ILE A 7 -20.28 -42.46 -48.65
N ILE A 8 -19.82 -41.37 -48.00
CA ILE A 8 -18.65 -40.54 -48.36
C ILE A 8 -18.06 -39.81 -47.13
N LEU A 9 -16.71 -39.85 -47.04
CA LEU A 9 -15.84 -38.95 -46.28
C LEU A 9 -14.99 -38.17 -47.31
N PRO A 10 -14.66 -36.89 -47.07
CA PRO A 10 -13.27 -36.50 -46.81
C PRO A 10 -13.19 -35.47 -45.66
N LEU A 11 -12.36 -35.65 -44.62
CA LEU A 11 -10.90 -35.42 -44.47
C LEU A 11 -10.47 -33.94 -44.47
N LEU A 12 -9.91 -33.53 -43.30
CA LEU A 12 -8.93 -32.48 -43.00
C LEU A 12 -9.34 -30.99 -42.96
N ALA A 13 -9.32 -30.44 -41.74
CA ALA A 13 -8.35 -29.37 -41.40
C ALA A 13 -8.05 -29.35 -39.90
N PHE A 14 -6.76 -29.33 -39.59
CA PHE A 14 -6.16 -29.07 -38.28
C PHE A 14 -6.66 -27.77 -37.64
N LEU A 15 -6.73 -27.73 -36.31
CA LEU A 15 -6.02 -26.75 -35.46
C LEU A 15 -6.19 -27.15 -33.97
N GLY A 16 -5.08 -27.03 -33.23
CA GLY A 16 -4.89 -27.51 -31.85
C GLY A 16 -5.54 -26.66 -30.75
N PRO A 17 -4.95 -26.66 -29.55
CA PRO A 17 -5.65 -26.78 -28.28
C PRO A 17 -6.35 -25.49 -27.85
N SER A 18 -7.57 -25.61 -27.33
CA SER A 18 -8.22 -24.53 -26.58
C SER A 18 -7.59 -24.48 -25.18
N ASN A 19 -6.46 -23.78 -25.07
CA ASN A 19 -6.02 -23.26 -23.78
C ASN A 19 -7.09 -22.26 -23.31
N ILE A 20 -7.88 -22.65 -22.31
CA ILE A 20 -8.71 -21.71 -21.57
C ILE A 20 -7.77 -20.95 -20.63
N THR A 21 -7.14 -19.91 -21.16
CA THR A 21 -6.59 -18.83 -20.35
C THR A 21 -7.76 -18.06 -19.74
N ASN A 22 -8.01 -18.27 -18.44
CA ASN A 22 -8.81 -17.33 -17.66
C ASN A 22 -8.04 -16.01 -17.58
N ALA A 23 -8.30 -15.12 -18.53
CA ALA A 23 -7.92 -13.73 -18.44
C ALA A 23 -8.70 -13.11 -17.26
N SER A 24 -8.04 -12.99 -16.12
CA SER A 24 -8.48 -12.10 -15.06
C SER A 24 -8.50 -10.69 -15.63
N THR A 25 -9.70 -10.16 -15.88
CA THR A 25 -9.94 -8.76 -16.20
C THR A 25 -9.53 -7.91 -14.99
N LYS A 26 -8.23 -7.59 -14.91
CA LYS A 26 -7.75 -6.42 -14.17
C LYS A 26 -8.40 -5.21 -14.82
N THR A 27 -9.29 -4.53 -14.11
CA THR A 27 -9.67 -3.15 -14.46
C THR A 27 -8.38 -2.33 -14.45
N PRO A 28 -7.91 -1.80 -15.58
CA PRO A 28 -6.74 -0.94 -15.59
C PRO A 28 -7.16 0.40 -14.99
N ILE A 29 -6.41 0.88 -14.01
CA ILE A 29 -6.37 2.31 -13.72
C ILE A 29 -5.89 2.98 -15.02
N PRO A 30 -6.52 4.08 -15.50
CA PRO A 30 -6.15 4.67 -16.78
C PRO A 30 -4.69 5.14 -16.76
N SER A 31 -3.81 4.38 -17.41
CA SER A 31 -2.51 4.86 -17.84
C SER A 31 -2.72 5.66 -19.13
N SER A 32 -3.09 6.93 -18.98
CA SER A 32 -3.05 7.88 -20.08
C SER A 32 -2.42 9.18 -19.60
N GLN A 33 -1.22 9.43 -20.14
CA GLN A 33 -0.59 10.75 -20.31
C GLN A 33 0.01 11.40 -19.06
N LEU A 34 1.21 10.91 -18.72
CA LEU A 34 2.22 11.63 -17.96
C LEU A 34 3.03 12.51 -18.93
N SER A 35 2.38 13.50 -19.53
CA SER A 35 3.01 14.65 -20.19
C SER A 35 1.91 15.58 -20.69
N ASP A 36 1.43 16.46 -19.81
CA ASP A 36 1.08 17.84 -20.18
C ASP A 36 0.83 18.63 -18.89
N ALA A 37 1.33 19.85 -18.88
CA ALA A 37 1.49 20.71 -17.72
C ALA A 37 0.19 20.89 -16.91
N LYS A 38 0.12 20.32 -15.70
CA LYS A 38 -0.77 20.82 -14.65
C LYS A 38 -0.09 22.00 -13.94
N THR A 39 -0.47 23.19 -14.37
CA THR A 39 -0.27 24.46 -13.68
C THR A 39 -0.77 24.38 -12.23
N GLY A 40 0.07 24.77 -11.26
CA GLY A 40 -0.36 25.20 -9.91
C GLY A 40 -0.19 24.25 -8.73
N VAL A 41 0.34 23.04 -8.90
CA VAL A 41 0.44 22.07 -7.79
C VAL A 41 1.81 22.12 -7.10
N ASN A 42 1.85 22.60 -5.84
CA ASN A 42 3.08 22.79 -5.05
C ASN A 42 3.52 21.52 -4.29
N TYR A 43 3.47 20.35 -4.92
CA TYR A 43 3.99 19.10 -4.36
C TYR A 43 4.57 18.18 -5.45
N GLU A 44 5.37 17.21 -5.00
CA GLU A 44 5.88 16.09 -5.79
C GLU A 44 5.24 14.80 -5.24
N PHE A 45 4.71 13.94 -6.12
CA PHE A 45 4.09 12.67 -5.70
C PHE A 45 4.77 11.51 -6.41
N ILE A 46 5.25 10.54 -5.63
CA ILE A 46 6.07 9.43 -6.08
C ILE A 46 5.46 8.15 -5.52
N THR A 47 5.32 7.13 -6.38
CA THR A 47 4.90 5.79 -5.97
C THR A 47 6.04 4.82 -6.22
N ILE A 48 6.31 3.95 -5.26
CA ILE A 48 7.24 2.83 -5.39
C ILE A 48 6.55 1.54 -4.95
N ALA A 49 6.86 0.43 -5.62
CA ALA A 49 6.37 -0.90 -5.26
C ALA A 49 7.51 -1.79 -4.75
N ALA A 50 7.41 -2.26 -3.51
CA ALA A 50 8.36 -3.17 -2.90
C ALA A 50 7.82 -4.60 -2.96
N ASN A 51 8.60 -5.52 -3.53
CA ASN A 51 8.27 -6.93 -3.68
C ASN A 51 9.38 -7.82 -3.12
N TYR A 52 9.02 -8.80 -2.31
CA TYR A 52 9.94 -9.77 -1.72
C TYR A 52 10.07 -11.04 -2.58
N VAL A 53 11.24 -11.22 -3.21
CA VAL A 53 11.52 -12.34 -4.11
C VAL A 53 12.83 -13.00 -3.71
N ASN A 54 12.82 -14.33 -3.57
CA ASN A 54 14.01 -15.14 -3.29
C ASN A 54 14.87 -14.62 -2.11
N GLY A 55 14.23 -14.19 -1.04
CA GLY A 55 14.92 -13.73 0.17
C GLY A 55 15.33 -12.25 0.16
N MET A 56 15.07 -11.51 -0.92
CA MET A 56 15.49 -10.11 -1.12
C MET A 56 14.31 -9.21 -1.44
N TRP A 57 14.42 -7.94 -1.06
CA TRP A 57 13.47 -6.90 -1.46
C TRP A 57 13.93 -6.24 -2.76
N LEU A 58 13.02 -6.17 -3.72
CA LEU A 58 13.16 -5.41 -4.95
C LEU A 58 12.18 -4.25 -4.90
N VAL A 59 12.65 -3.05 -5.22
CA VAL A 59 11.82 -1.85 -5.36
C VAL A 59 11.72 -1.53 -6.84
N ASP A 60 10.50 -1.53 -7.38
CA ASP A 60 10.19 -1.42 -8.81
C ASP A 60 11.02 -2.40 -9.66
N GLY A 61 11.18 -3.63 -9.16
CA GLY A 61 11.95 -4.70 -9.79
C GLY A 61 13.47 -4.55 -9.71
N ARG A 62 13.99 -3.52 -9.02
CA ARG A 62 15.43 -3.25 -8.89
C ARG A 62 15.90 -3.45 -7.45
N GLN A 63 17.15 -3.88 -7.29
CA GLN A 63 17.79 -3.91 -5.98
C GLN A 63 18.34 -2.51 -5.66
N ARG A 64 17.91 -1.93 -4.53
CA ARG A 64 18.43 -0.65 -4.00
C ARG A 64 18.41 0.51 -5.01
N PRO A 65 17.29 0.79 -5.69
CA PRO A 65 17.21 1.94 -6.59
C PRO A 65 17.37 3.25 -5.81
N VAL A 66 17.77 4.30 -6.55
CA VAL A 66 17.71 5.68 -6.08
C VAL A 66 16.41 6.31 -6.57
N ILE A 67 15.57 6.74 -5.64
CA ILE A 67 14.29 7.41 -5.89
C ILE A 67 14.53 8.91 -5.84
N LYS A 68 14.19 9.59 -6.94
CA LYS A 68 14.38 11.04 -7.06
C LYS A 68 13.21 11.78 -6.41
N THR A 69 13.54 12.78 -5.62
CA THR A 69 12.56 13.65 -4.93
C THR A 69 12.80 15.12 -5.22
N SER A 70 11.83 15.98 -4.96
CA SER A 70 11.96 17.43 -5.09
C SER A 70 12.64 18.07 -3.88
N MET A 71 13.38 19.16 -4.13
CA MET A 71 13.97 20.04 -3.10
C MET A 71 13.12 21.28 -2.82
N THR A 72 12.27 21.66 -3.78
CA THR A 72 11.52 22.92 -3.75
C THR A 72 10.06 22.72 -3.40
N LYS A 73 9.64 21.46 -3.30
CA LYS A 73 8.25 21.07 -3.04
C LYS A 73 8.19 20.06 -1.90
N ARG A 74 7.03 19.98 -1.26
CA ARG A 74 6.70 18.87 -0.38
C ARG A 74 6.61 17.58 -1.20
N ASN A 75 7.21 16.51 -0.70
CA ASN A 75 7.22 15.20 -1.32
C ASN A 75 6.19 14.29 -0.65
N TYR A 76 5.43 13.58 -1.47
CA TYR A 76 4.61 12.46 -1.07
C TYR A 76 5.21 11.20 -1.65
N LEU A 77 5.61 10.28 -0.78
CA LEU A 77 6.09 8.97 -1.19
C LEU A 77 5.06 7.93 -0.77
N GLN A 78 4.37 7.35 -1.75
CA GLN A 78 3.56 6.17 -1.58
C GLN A 78 4.44 4.92 -1.76
N ILE A 79 4.46 4.08 -0.74
CA ILE A 79 5.19 2.82 -0.71
C ILE A 79 4.16 1.71 -0.73
N GLU A 80 4.22 0.83 -1.72
CA GLU A 80 3.33 -0.32 -1.86
C GLU A 80 4.09 -1.60 -1.49
N ASN A 81 3.42 -2.52 -0.80
CA ASN A 81 3.95 -3.86 -0.56
C ASN A 81 3.25 -4.84 -1.50
N ASP A 82 3.87 -5.10 -2.64
CA ASP A 82 3.39 -6.02 -3.68
C ASP A 82 3.76 -7.49 -3.42
N SER A 83 4.39 -7.76 -2.28
CA SER A 83 4.71 -9.13 -1.89
C SER A 83 3.44 -9.94 -1.66
N ALA A 84 3.42 -11.19 -2.10
CA ALA A 84 2.25 -12.05 -1.92
C ALA A 84 1.93 -12.32 -0.44
N SER A 85 2.93 -12.54 0.41
CA SER A 85 2.72 -13.01 1.79
C SER A 85 3.65 -12.39 2.84
N THR A 86 4.61 -11.58 2.43
CA THR A 86 5.63 -11.05 3.35
C THR A 86 5.26 -9.63 3.77
N PRO A 87 5.06 -9.35 5.08
CA PRO A 87 4.88 -8.00 5.54
C PRO A 87 6.18 -7.20 5.40
N LEU A 88 6.06 -5.96 4.97
CA LEU A 88 7.15 -5.03 4.83
C LEU A 88 7.23 -4.16 6.10
N ASN A 89 8.29 -4.38 6.87
CA ASN A 89 8.64 -3.57 8.04
C ASN A 89 9.73 -2.59 7.63
N LEU A 90 9.46 -1.29 7.70
CA LEU A 90 10.39 -0.24 7.28
C LEU A 90 10.82 0.65 8.43
N VAL A 91 12.04 1.16 8.31
CA VAL A 91 12.56 2.27 9.08
C VAL A 91 13.14 3.28 8.08
N ILE A 92 12.88 4.56 8.33
CA ILE A 92 13.42 5.66 7.55
C ILE A 92 14.21 6.54 8.52
N PRO A 93 15.52 6.32 8.68
CA PRO A 93 16.30 7.05 9.66
C PRO A 93 16.52 8.49 9.20
N LYS A 94 16.72 9.38 10.18
CA LYS A 94 17.34 10.69 9.99
C LYS A 94 16.57 11.65 9.08
N ILE A 95 15.25 11.58 9.09
CA ILE A 95 14.37 12.53 8.40
C ILE A 95 13.09 12.79 9.19
N GLU A 96 12.61 14.03 9.19
CA GLU A 96 11.28 14.36 9.68
C GLU A 96 10.23 14.04 8.61
N PHE A 97 9.19 13.28 8.96
CA PHE A 97 8.09 12.95 8.05
C PHE A 97 6.78 12.68 8.79
N SER A 98 5.68 12.78 8.06
CA SER A 98 4.35 12.39 8.55
C SER A 98 3.79 11.24 7.75
N ILE A 99 3.23 10.24 8.41
CA ILE A 99 2.36 9.24 7.78
C ILE A 99 0.99 9.89 7.61
N ILE A 100 0.51 9.97 6.37
CA ILE A 100 -0.73 10.68 6.03
C ILE A 100 -1.84 9.75 5.54
N ALA A 101 -1.49 8.67 4.85
CA ALA A 101 -2.47 7.77 4.27
C ALA A 101 -2.00 6.32 4.29
N LYS A 102 -2.96 5.41 4.30
CA LYS A 102 -2.76 3.97 4.12
C LYS A 102 -3.85 3.44 3.19
N ASN A 103 -3.49 2.58 2.24
CA ASN A 103 -4.39 2.00 1.24
C ASN A 103 -5.19 3.04 0.45
N GLY A 104 -4.55 4.18 0.12
CA GLY A 104 -5.18 5.28 -0.59
C GLY A 104 -6.24 6.05 0.20
N VAL A 105 -6.32 5.87 1.52
CA VAL A 105 -7.24 6.59 2.41
C VAL A 105 -6.45 7.32 3.50
N PHE A 106 -6.82 8.57 3.82
CA PHE A 106 -6.21 9.29 4.93
C PHE A 106 -6.39 8.53 6.25
N ILE A 107 -5.33 8.45 7.05
CA ILE A 107 -5.43 7.93 8.42
C ILE A 107 -6.17 8.94 9.31
N SER A 108 -6.84 8.48 10.37
CA SER A 108 -7.69 9.36 11.19
C SER A 108 -6.92 10.51 11.85
N LYS A 109 -5.66 10.28 12.20
CA LYS A 109 -4.74 11.27 12.76
C LYS A 109 -3.37 11.07 12.14
N PHE A 110 -2.83 12.12 11.53
CA PHE A 110 -1.47 12.06 10.98
C PHE A 110 -0.45 11.80 12.08
N ILE A 111 0.49 10.92 11.76
CA ILE A 111 1.55 10.52 12.68
C ILE A 111 2.82 11.20 12.19
N SER A 112 3.20 12.30 12.84
CA SER A 112 4.45 12.99 12.58
C SER A 112 5.58 12.39 13.42
N LEU A 113 6.73 12.21 12.79
CA LEU A 113 7.96 11.73 13.39
C LEU A 113 9.06 12.74 13.11
N ASP A 114 9.73 13.18 14.17
CA ASP A 114 10.96 13.98 14.07
C ASP A 114 12.16 13.11 13.66
N GLU A 115 13.28 13.77 13.39
CA GLU A 115 14.53 13.14 12.98
C GLU A 115 15.00 12.07 13.99
N ASP A 116 14.84 12.31 15.29
CA ASP A 116 15.31 11.43 16.35
C ASP A 116 14.45 10.18 16.56
N ALA A 117 13.16 10.25 16.21
CA ALA A 117 12.19 9.18 16.31
C ALA A 117 12.12 8.34 15.02
N SER A 118 12.35 8.94 13.85
CA SER A 118 12.26 8.33 12.52
C SER A 118 13.02 7.00 12.37
N GLY A 119 14.21 6.90 12.98
CA GLY A 119 15.06 5.70 12.99
C GLY A 119 14.72 4.65 14.05
N LYS A 120 13.79 4.94 14.96
CA LYS A 120 13.44 4.10 16.14
C LYS A 120 12.04 3.51 16.06
N ARG A 121 11.24 3.91 15.06
CA ARG A 121 9.87 3.45 14.86
C ARG A 121 9.77 2.64 13.57
N ILE A 122 9.06 1.52 13.64
CA ILE A 122 8.86 0.64 12.51
C ILE A 122 7.51 0.97 11.86
N LEU A 123 7.56 1.28 10.57
CA LEU A 123 6.40 1.38 9.69
C LEU A 123 6.05 -0.03 9.22
N TRP A 124 4.77 -0.37 9.25
CA TRP A 124 4.29 -1.71 8.92
C TRP A 124 3.29 -1.66 7.76
N LEU A 125 3.65 -2.38 6.70
CA LEU A 125 2.83 -2.58 5.51
C LEU A 125 2.57 -4.08 5.34
N GLU A 126 1.32 -4.48 5.47
CA GLU A 126 0.87 -5.82 5.11
C GLU A 126 0.94 -6.05 3.60
N PRO A 127 1.00 -7.31 3.13
CA PRO A 127 0.86 -7.66 1.71
C PRO A 127 -0.34 -6.99 1.05
N GLY A 128 -0.16 -6.46 -0.16
CA GLY A 128 -1.20 -5.76 -0.92
C GLY A 128 -1.60 -4.39 -0.36
N SER A 129 -0.89 -3.87 0.66
CA SER A 129 -1.17 -2.56 1.24
C SER A 129 -0.21 -1.48 0.75
N SER A 130 -0.65 -0.23 0.85
CA SER A 130 0.19 0.94 0.58
C SER A 130 0.22 1.91 1.76
N MET A 131 1.29 2.69 1.88
CA MET A 131 1.42 3.75 2.87
C MET A 131 2.00 4.99 2.20
N THR A 132 1.39 6.15 2.46
CA THR A 132 1.89 7.44 1.95
C THR A 132 2.47 8.25 3.09
N ILE A 133 3.74 8.64 2.92
CA ILE A 133 4.44 9.57 3.81
C ILE A 133 4.58 10.93 3.14
N SER A 134 4.64 11.98 3.97
CA SER A 134 4.82 13.37 3.58
C SER A 134 6.09 13.91 4.24
N PHE A 135 6.98 14.50 3.46
CA PHE A 135 8.22 15.09 3.95
C PHE A 135 8.69 16.24 3.07
N VAL A 136 9.59 17.05 3.59
CA VAL A 136 10.32 18.07 2.84
C VAL A 136 11.78 17.65 2.82
N ASN A 137 12.45 17.80 1.68
CA ASN A 137 13.90 17.63 1.63
C ASN A 137 14.55 19.00 1.71
N ASP A 138 15.54 19.12 2.57
CA ASP A 138 16.46 20.25 2.56
C ASP A 138 17.86 19.68 2.28
N LEU A 139 18.51 20.18 1.21
CA LEU A 139 19.85 19.76 0.81
C LEU A 139 20.89 19.97 1.92
N SER A 140 20.66 20.94 2.81
CA SER A 140 21.59 21.27 3.89
C SER A 140 21.54 20.25 5.05
N SER A 141 20.46 19.45 5.15
CA SER A 141 20.22 18.51 6.25
C SER A 141 19.92 17.07 5.83
N THR A 142 19.50 16.81 4.58
CA THR A 142 19.09 15.47 4.10
C THR A 142 19.62 15.16 2.69
N PRO A 143 20.89 14.73 2.52
CA PRO A 143 21.48 14.51 1.19
C PRO A 143 20.91 13.28 0.48
N LEU A 144 20.81 12.14 1.18
CA LEU A 144 20.22 10.88 0.69
C LEU A 144 19.73 10.09 1.90
N GLN A 145 18.49 9.62 1.86
CA GLN A 145 17.86 8.85 2.93
C GLN A 145 17.62 7.40 2.54
N ALA A 146 17.87 6.49 3.47
CA ALA A 146 17.69 5.07 3.23
C ALA A 146 16.26 4.62 3.60
N LEU A 147 15.65 3.80 2.75
CA LEU A 147 14.53 2.94 3.12
C LEU A 147 15.12 1.62 3.60
N VAL A 148 14.98 1.33 4.89
CA VAL A 148 15.58 0.14 5.52
C VAL A 148 14.49 -0.85 5.89
N SER A 149 14.52 -2.03 5.27
CA SER A 149 13.70 -3.16 5.70
C SER A 149 14.30 -3.78 6.97
N VAL A 150 13.44 -4.05 7.95
CA VAL A 150 13.83 -4.64 9.24
C VAL A 150 13.09 -5.95 9.47
N THR A 151 13.84 -7.03 9.60
CA THR A 151 13.31 -8.34 10.04
C THR A 151 13.96 -8.70 11.38
N LYS A 152 13.48 -9.77 12.03
CA LYS A 152 14.12 -10.28 13.26
C LYS A 152 15.60 -10.64 13.06
N GLN A 153 15.99 -11.01 11.83
CA GLN A 153 17.29 -11.59 11.51
C GLN A 153 18.23 -10.59 10.82
N LYS A 154 17.69 -9.66 10.03
CA LYS A 154 18.49 -8.75 9.21
C LYS A 154 17.86 -7.35 9.08
N LYS A 155 18.73 -6.36 8.92
CA LYS A 155 18.41 -5.02 8.43
C LYS A 155 19.01 -4.88 7.04
N GLU A 156 18.21 -4.42 6.09
CA GLU A 156 18.62 -4.32 4.69
C GLU A 156 18.15 -2.99 4.11
N VAL A 157 19.06 -2.21 3.53
CA VAL A 157 18.68 -1.06 2.71
C VAL A 157 18.03 -1.60 1.44
N ILE A 158 16.79 -1.18 1.16
CA ILE A 158 16.01 -1.65 0.00
C ILE A 158 15.88 -0.59 -1.08
N ALA A 159 16.02 0.69 -0.72
CA ALA A 159 16.09 1.82 -1.63
C ALA A 159 16.76 3.01 -0.93
N ILE A 160 17.19 3.97 -1.72
CA ILE A 160 17.66 5.27 -1.26
C ILE A 160 16.78 6.31 -1.93
N PHE A 161 16.38 7.37 -1.23
CA PHE A 161 15.67 8.47 -1.84
C PHE A 161 16.32 9.80 -1.49
N GLY A 162 16.24 10.75 -2.41
CA GLY A 162 16.81 12.07 -2.22
C GLY A 162 16.74 12.90 -3.49
N PRO A 163 17.16 14.17 -3.40
CA PRO A 163 17.00 15.10 -4.49
C PRO A 163 17.78 14.71 -5.74
N ASP A 164 17.21 14.99 -6.91
CA ASP A 164 17.90 14.78 -8.18
C ASP A 164 19.12 15.70 -8.26
N GLN A 165 20.33 15.13 -8.12
CA GLN A 165 21.58 15.87 -8.30
C GLN A 165 21.85 16.11 -9.79
N GLY A 166 20.95 16.86 -10.44
CA GLY A 166 21.07 17.22 -11.85
C GLY A 166 22.14 18.28 -12.12
N LYS A 167 22.63 19.02 -11.13
CA LYS A 167 23.69 20.04 -11.29
C LYS A 167 24.53 20.17 -10.03
N LYS A 168 25.84 20.36 -10.26
CA LYS A 168 26.92 20.65 -9.30
C LYS A 168 26.44 21.54 -8.14
N PHE A 169 26.98 21.28 -6.95
CA PHE A 169 26.92 22.13 -5.76
C PHE A 169 26.75 23.62 -6.11
N THR A 170 25.56 24.16 -5.89
CA THR A 170 25.34 25.60 -5.82
C THR A 170 25.01 25.95 -4.38
N LEU A 171 25.78 26.90 -3.84
CA LEU A 171 25.58 27.50 -2.53
C LEU A 171 24.13 28.02 -2.38
N PRO A 172 23.56 28.00 -1.16
CA PRO A 172 22.17 28.39 -0.94
C PRO A 172 21.95 29.88 -1.27
N LEU A 173 20.78 30.16 -1.85
CA LEU A 173 20.22 31.52 -1.99
C LEU A 173 19.76 32.06 -0.62
N PRO A 174 19.65 33.39 -0.44
CA PRO A 174 19.42 34.00 0.86
C PRO A 174 18.09 33.57 1.47
N SER A 175 18.14 33.33 2.77
CA SER A 175 17.04 32.99 3.66
C SER A 175 15.97 34.08 3.68
N ASP A 176 14.87 33.86 2.95
CA ASP A 176 13.57 34.52 3.16
C ASP A 176 12.42 33.55 2.83
N SER A 177 12.47 32.35 3.41
CA SER A 177 11.25 31.59 3.64
C SER A 177 11.26 31.07 5.07
N GLN A 178 10.75 31.90 5.97
CA GLN A 178 10.01 31.35 7.10
C GLN A 178 8.84 30.57 6.50
N GLN A 179 9.07 29.31 6.15
CA GLN A 179 8.00 28.37 5.94
C GLN A 179 7.54 27.96 7.33
N SER A 180 6.80 28.91 7.92
CA SER A 180 6.05 28.73 9.15
C SER A 180 5.27 27.42 9.05
N SER A 181 5.11 26.79 10.20
CA SER A 181 4.19 25.69 10.46
C SER A 181 2.77 26.09 10.06
N ILE A 182 2.47 26.07 8.77
CA ILE A 182 1.11 26.14 8.27
C ILE A 182 0.56 24.75 8.52
N ASP A 183 -0.49 24.69 9.36
CA ASP A 183 -1.30 23.50 9.57
C ASP A 183 -1.51 22.79 8.24
N TYR A 184 -0.82 21.66 8.11
CA TYR A 184 -0.67 20.96 6.85
C TYR A 184 -2.02 20.32 6.48
N VAL A 185 -2.67 20.87 5.45
CA VAL A 185 -3.84 20.25 4.81
C VAL A 185 -3.37 19.54 3.54
N PRO A 186 -3.30 18.20 3.51
CA PRO A 186 -2.96 17.47 2.31
C PRO A 186 -3.91 17.83 1.18
N SER A 187 -3.36 17.97 -0.03
CA SER A 187 -4.18 18.14 -1.22
C SER A 187 -5.16 16.97 -1.37
N PRO A 188 -6.44 17.23 -1.68
CA PRO A 188 -7.47 16.19 -1.72
C PRO A 188 -7.24 15.13 -2.81
N GLU A 189 -6.37 15.38 -3.79
CA GLU A 189 -5.99 14.42 -4.82
C GLU A 189 -5.06 13.29 -4.32
N ILE A 190 -4.51 13.41 -3.11
CA ILE A 190 -3.50 12.48 -2.57
C ILE A 190 -4.12 11.16 -2.07
N ALA A 191 -5.27 11.24 -1.41
CA ALA A 191 -5.95 10.09 -0.82
C ALA A 191 -7.44 10.40 -0.58
N LEU A 192 -8.24 9.35 -0.47
CA LEU A 192 -9.65 9.47 -0.11
C LEU A 192 -9.81 9.89 1.35
N ARG A 193 -10.79 10.75 1.63
CA ARG A 193 -11.18 11.10 3.00
C ARG A 193 -12.41 10.30 3.40
N ILE A 194 -12.24 9.41 4.38
CA ILE A 194 -13.32 8.64 4.99
C ILE A 194 -13.28 8.90 6.50
N ASN A 195 -14.44 9.17 7.10
CA ASN A 195 -14.52 9.45 8.53
C ASN A 195 -14.50 8.13 9.33
N ALA A 196 -13.67 8.09 10.37
CA ALA A 196 -13.67 6.98 11.32
C ALA A 196 -15.07 6.82 11.96
N PRO A 197 -15.52 5.58 12.23
CA PRO A 197 -16.80 5.33 12.87
C PRO A 197 -16.85 5.88 14.30
N LYS A 198 -17.91 6.63 14.64
CA LYS A 198 -18.05 7.34 15.93
C LYS A 198 -18.91 6.63 16.99
N LYS A 199 -19.88 5.80 16.56
CA LYS A 199 -20.75 5.01 17.44
C LYS A 199 -20.84 3.62 16.88
N LEU A 200 -20.37 2.65 17.66
CA LEU A 200 -20.29 1.26 17.23
C LEU A 200 -21.11 0.39 18.17
N GLN A 201 -21.88 -0.51 17.60
CA GLN A 201 -22.53 -1.59 18.33
C GLN A 201 -21.48 -2.63 18.79
N PRO A 202 -21.80 -3.42 19.83
CA PRO A 202 -20.87 -4.38 20.43
C PRO A 202 -20.28 -5.36 19.41
N ALA A 203 -19.10 -5.89 19.75
CA ALA A 203 -18.36 -6.78 18.87
C ALA A 203 -19.12 -8.08 18.58
N ILE A 204 -19.38 -8.35 17.29
CA ILE A 204 -19.91 -9.61 16.79
C ILE A 204 -18.73 -10.49 16.33
N ALA A 205 -18.75 -11.79 16.64
CA ALA A 205 -17.77 -12.71 16.10
C ALA A 205 -18.03 -12.91 14.59
N ILE A 206 -16.98 -12.81 13.78
CA ILE A 206 -17.11 -13.14 12.35
C ILE A 206 -17.22 -14.66 12.22
N PRO A 207 -18.21 -15.19 11.46
CA PRO A 207 -18.29 -16.61 11.16
C PRO A 207 -16.98 -17.07 10.48
N GLU A 208 -16.41 -18.17 10.95
CA GLU A 208 -15.05 -18.57 10.56
C GLU A 208 -14.95 -18.88 9.05
N ASP A 209 -15.99 -19.42 8.41
CA ASP A 209 -15.86 -19.91 7.04
C ASP A 209 -17.10 -19.59 6.19
N ALA A 210 -16.86 -19.08 4.98
CA ALA A 210 -17.80 -18.55 3.98
C ALA A 210 -18.17 -17.06 4.09
N SER A 211 -18.51 -16.48 2.93
CA SER A 211 -18.76 -15.05 2.76
C SER A 211 -19.76 -14.52 3.78
N ALA A 212 -19.42 -13.43 4.46
CA ALA A 212 -20.26 -12.84 5.49
C ALA A 212 -20.81 -11.49 5.04
N SER A 213 -22.07 -11.22 5.38
CA SER A 213 -22.66 -9.87 5.25
C SER A 213 -22.50 -9.13 6.57
N LEU A 214 -21.60 -8.16 6.59
CA LEU A 214 -21.34 -7.31 7.76
C LEU A 214 -22.31 -6.12 7.75
N LEU A 215 -23.11 -6.01 8.82
CA LEU A 215 -23.96 -4.87 9.11
C LEU A 215 -23.14 -3.60 9.39
N PRO A 216 -23.62 -2.41 9.00
CA PRO A 216 -22.96 -1.12 9.28
C PRO A 216 -22.92 -0.78 10.77
N SER A 217 -21.98 0.08 11.17
CA SER A 217 -21.84 0.60 12.53
C SER A 217 -21.67 -0.50 13.59
N HIS A 218 -21.11 -1.63 13.21
CA HIS A 218 -20.78 -2.73 14.11
C HIS A 218 -19.28 -2.93 14.17
N THR A 219 -18.82 -3.38 15.34
CA THR A 219 -17.47 -3.90 15.50
C THR A 219 -17.52 -5.40 15.28
N TYR A 220 -16.49 -5.95 14.65
CA TYR A 220 -16.33 -7.37 14.44
C TYR A 220 -14.96 -7.82 14.94
N LYS A 221 -14.97 -8.89 15.75
CA LYS A 221 -13.75 -9.51 16.26
C LYS A 221 -13.20 -10.48 15.24
N ILE A 222 -11.98 -10.23 14.80
CA ILE A 222 -11.20 -11.15 13.98
C ILE A 222 -10.28 -11.93 14.90
N ARG A 223 -10.49 -13.25 14.95
CA ARG A 223 -9.56 -14.20 15.55
C ARG A 223 -8.97 -15.01 14.41
N ALA A 224 -7.66 -14.92 14.25
CA ALA A 224 -6.97 -15.65 13.21
C ALA A 224 -7.05 -17.16 13.46
N ALA A 225 -7.42 -17.89 12.41
CA ALA A 225 -7.34 -19.34 12.38
C ALA A 225 -5.88 -19.82 12.29
N GLU A 226 -5.66 -21.15 12.30
CA GLU A 226 -4.32 -21.74 12.22
C GLU A 226 -3.58 -21.51 10.90
N LYS A 227 -4.29 -21.04 9.85
CA LYS A 227 -3.73 -20.77 8.51
C LYS A 227 -3.87 -19.31 8.14
N VAL A 228 -2.97 -18.83 7.28
CA VAL A 228 -3.06 -17.50 6.67
C VAL A 228 -4.33 -17.43 5.81
N ARG A 229 -5.06 -16.32 5.90
CA ARG A 229 -6.29 -16.08 5.13
C ARG A 229 -6.32 -14.66 4.60
N THR A 230 -6.95 -14.46 3.46
CA THR A 230 -7.17 -13.14 2.89
C THR A 230 -8.66 -12.80 2.95
N PHE A 231 -9.01 -11.72 3.63
CA PHE A 231 -10.36 -11.18 3.64
C PHE A 231 -10.45 -10.03 2.65
N LYS A 232 -11.36 -10.16 1.68
CA LYS A 232 -11.70 -9.09 0.73
C LYS A 232 -13.07 -8.52 1.06
N PHE A 233 -13.15 -7.20 1.07
CA PHE A 233 -14.35 -6.46 1.42
C PHE A 233 -14.89 -5.70 0.22
N SER A 234 -16.21 -5.71 0.03
CA SER A 234 -16.88 -4.92 -1.01
C SER A 234 -16.77 -3.40 -0.77
N SER A 235 -16.34 -2.97 0.41
CA SER A 235 -16.28 -1.58 0.85
C SER A 235 -15.19 -1.42 1.90
N PHE A 236 -14.72 -0.19 2.12
CA PHE A 236 -13.69 0.07 3.12
C PHE A 236 -14.19 -0.29 4.52
N VAL A 237 -13.39 -1.09 5.23
CA VAL A 237 -13.56 -1.38 6.66
C VAL A 237 -12.48 -0.65 7.43
N TRP A 238 -12.83 -0.23 8.65
CA TRP A 238 -11.94 0.44 9.58
C TRP A 238 -11.23 -0.59 10.46
N VAL A 239 -9.91 -0.51 10.57
CA VAL A 239 -9.09 -1.30 11.49
C VAL A 239 -8.68 -0.40 12.65
N GLY A 240 -9.23 -0.65 13.84
CA GLY A 240 -8.96 0.19 15.01
C GLY A 240 -7.55 -0.01 15.54
N LYS A 241 -7.24 -1.22 16.02
CA LYS A 241 -5.90 -1.60 16.48
C LYS A 241 -5.61 -3.04 16.12
N ARG A 242 -4.55 -3.26 15.35
CA ARG A 242 -4.08 -4.59 14.96
C ARG A 242 -2.73 -4.95 15.57
N ASN A 243 -1.79 -4.01 15.59
CA ASN A 243 -0.51 -4.18 16.27
C ASN A 243 0.03 -2.82 16.77
N ASN A 244 1.19 -2.84 17.44
CA ASN A 244 1.82 -1.65 18.02
C ASN A 244 2.79 -0.92 17.06
N LEU A 245 2.87 -1.34 15.79
CA LEU A 245 3.72 -0.70 14.77
C LEU A 245 2.96 0.44 14.08
N LEU A 246 3.69 1.36 13.44
CA LEU A 246 3.07 2.48 12.74
C LEU A 246 2.38 1.99 11.46
N GLY A 247 1.12 2.36 11.29
CA GLY A 247 0.27 1.82 10.22
C GLY A 247 -0.42 0.50 10.57
N GLY A 248 -0.25 -0.01 11.80
CA GLY A 248 -0.97 -1.17 12.33
C GLY A 248 -2.25 -0.82 13.10
N SER A 249 -2.68 0.43 13.07
CA SER A 249 -3.87 0.93 13.76
C SER A 249 -4.45 2.10 12.97
N ASP A 250 -5.72 2.40 13.21
CA ASP A 250 -6.43 3.58 12.73
C ASP A 250 -6.39 3.80 11.20
N TYR A 251 -6.70 2.76 10.43
CA TYR A 251 -6.68 2.82 8.96
C TYR A 251 -7.87 2.13 8.31
N PHE A 252 -8.11 2.49 7.04
CA PHE A 252 -9.11 1.85 6.20
C PHE A 252 -8.47 0.84 5.24
N THR A 253 -9.20 -0.23 4.94
CA THR A 253 -8.78 -1.20 3.94
C THR A 253 -9.96 -1.90 3.26
N LYS A 254 -9.72 -2.42 2.06
CA LYS A 254 -10.63 -3.35 1.36
C LYS A 254 -10.10 -4.77 1.34
N GLU A 255 -8.87 -4.99 1.81
CA GLU A 255 -8.23 -6.30 1.86
C GLU A 255 -7.41 -6.44 3.14
N LEU A 256 -7.47 -7.60 3.77
CA LEU A 256 -6.70 -7.93 4.96
C LEU A 256 -6.12 -9.31 4.81
N LYS A 257 -4.79 -9.41 4.88
CA LYS A 257 -4.11 -10.70 4.99
C LYS A 257 -3.85 -11.01 6.46
N ILE A 258 -4.53 -12.00 7.00
CA ILE A 258 -4.54 -12.34 8.43
C ILE A 258 -3.57 -13.48 8.70
N TYR A 259 -2.68 -13.28 9.67
CA TYR A 259 -1.68 -14.26 10.08
C TYR A 259 -2.13 -15.05 11.32
N PRO A 260 -1.72 -16.31 11.47
CA PRO A 260 -2.07 -17.12 12.63
C PRO A 260 -1.75 -16.44 13.96
N GLY A 261 -2.70 -16.52 14.91
CA GLY A 261 -2.56 -15.93 16.24
C GLY A 261 -2.86 -14.43 16.33
N GLU A 262 -3.15 -13.73 15.22
CA GLU A 262 -3.63 -12.35 15.28
C GLU A 262 -5.03 -12.26 15.90
N ASN A 263 -5.25 -11.21 16.69
CA ASN A 263 -6.55 -10.90 17.27
C ASN A 263 -6.74 -9.38 17.23
N PHE A 264 -7.73 -8.93 16.47
CA PHE A 264 -8.00 -7.51 16.27
C PHE A 264 -9.44 -7.27 15.87
N ASP A 265 -9.84 -6.01 15.94
CA ASP A 265 -11.20 -5.60 15.64
C ASP A 265 -11.26 -4.80 14.34
N ILE A 266 -12.29 -5.07 13.55
CA ILE A 266 -12.67 -4.23 12.41
C ILE A 266 -14.03 -3.60 12.65
N SER A 267 -14.30 -2.49 11.97
CA SER A 267 -15.60 -1.83 11.99
C SER A 267 -16.04 -1.45 10.59
N THR A 268 -17.34 -1.54 10.35
CA THR A 268 -17.95 -1.21 9.06
C THR A 268 -18.74 0.09 9.17
N ILE A 269 -18.70 0.93 8.12
CA ILE A 269 -19.51 2.16 8.05
C ILE A 269 -20.81 1.91 7.30
N GLN A 270 -20.75 1.04 6.29
CA GLN A 270 -21.86 0.65 5.44
C GLN A 270 -21.97 -0.87 5.39
N LYS A 271 -23.10 -1.38 4.88
CA LYS A 271 -23.27 -2.81 4.65
C LYS A 271 -22.15 -3.31 3.74
N THR A 272 -21.39 -4.29 4.20
CA THR A 272 -20.17 -4.75 3.55
C THR A 272 -20.21 -6.26 3.39
N THR A 273 -19.91 -6.76 2.19
CA THR A 273 -19.72 -8.20 1.96
C THR A 273 -18.25 -8.52 2.17
N MET A 274 -17.97 -9.48 3.04
CA MET A 274 -16.65 -10.05 3.24
C MET A 274 -16.57 -11.38 2.50
N ARG A 275 -15.48 -11.61 1.76
CA ARG A 275 -15.14 -12.90 1.14
C ARG A 275 -13.80 -13.36 1.70
N THR A 276 -13.71 -14.65 1.97
CA THR A 276 -12.47 -15.28 2.43
C THR A 276 -11.85 -16.05 1.27
N GLU A 277 -10.59 -15.75 0.99
CA GLU A 277 -9.72 -16.53 0.11
C GLU A 277 -8.69 -17.25 1.00
N ASN A 278 -8.56 -18.56 0.78
CA ASN A 278 -7.54 -19.37 1.43
C ASN A 278 -6.34 -19.46 0.48
N ASP A 279 -5.16 -19.08 0.97
CA ASP A 279 -3.89 -19.27 0.28
C ASP A 279 -3.36 -20.70 0.47
#